data_AF-A0A8S2EBW9-F1
#
_entry.id   AF-A0A8S2EBW9-F1
#
_cell.length_a   1.000
_cell.length_b   1.000
_cell.length_c   1.000
_cell.angle_alpha   90.00
_cell.angle_beta   90.00
_cell.angle_gamma   90.00
#
_symmetry.space_group_name_H-M   'P 1'
#
loop_
_entity.id
_entity.type
_entity.pdbx_description
1 polymer ?
#
loop_
_entity_poly.entity_id
_entity_poly.type
_entity_poly.pdbx_seq_one_letter_code
_entity_poly.pdbx_strand_id
1 'polypeptide(L)'
;EEVVPVINRVLRNVRFDVVAYTYDWHPHNHISFYENRYLREIDPESKVSADEAKLLDSLIFVGPPRVEQVLWPAHCVQDTRGAALHKDLILVDNAIHVFKGANPNVDSYSAFWDNMKLAKTTLDEQLKERNVTDVYVVGLATDICVSATAMHSLEHNYRTVLIEDACRGVDAKEIEVKRLELNRHGCIFVDSNVVPGMVDGIDRRPELTRNIFKENLNNIRLK
;
A
#
# COMPACT_ATOMS: atom_id res chain seq x y z
N GLU A 1 -12.91 8.64 7.86
CA GLU A 1 -13.74 9.85 7.67
C GLU A 1 -13.04 11.00 6.93
N GLU A 2 -12.04 11.68 7.49
CA GLU A 2 -11.51 12.95 6.94
C GLU A 2 -10.96 12.89 5.50
N VAL A 3 -10.38 11.75 5.11
CA VAL A 3 -9.78 11.59 3.78
C VAL A 3 -10.82 11.39 2.67
N VAL A 4 -12.01 10.88 3.02
CA VAL A 4 -13.02 10.49 2.01
C VAL A 4 -13.50 11.69 1.20
N PRO A 5 -13.86 12.86 1.80
CA PRO A 5 -14.20 14.05 1.03
C PRO A 5 -13.08 14.55 0.11
N VAL A 6 -11.81 14.41 0.52
CA VAL A 6 -10.65 14.82 -0.27
C VAL A 6 -10.47 13.88 -1.46
N ILE A 7 -10.48 12.56 -1.24
CA ILE A 7 -10.39 11.55 -2.31
C ILE A 7 -11.54 11.75 -3.31
N ASN A 8 -12.77 11.95 -2.83
CA ASN A 8 -13.92 12.22 -3.68
C ASN A 8 -13.76 13.51 -4.51
N ARG A 9 -13.15 14.55 -3.96
CA ARG A 9 -12.86 15.79 -4.70
C ARG A 9 -11.83 15.54 -5.80
N VAL A 10 -10.77 14.78 -5.50
CA VAL A 10 -9.77 14.37 -6.48
C VAL A 10 -10.41 13.57 -7.61
N LEU A 11 -11.20 12.53 -7.30
CA LEU A 11 -11.90 11.72 -8.30
C LEU A 11 -12.87 12.51 -9.19
N ARG A 12 -13.49 13.57 -8.68
CA ARG A 12 -14.39 14.42 -9.48
C ARG A 12 -13.68 15.41 -10.39
N ASN A 13 -12.53 15.91 -9.95
CA ASN A 13 -11.84 17.03 -10.60
C ASN A 13 -10.65 16.60 -11.47
N VAL A 14 -10.21 15.34 -11.32
CA VAL A 14 -9.06 14.80 -12.03
C VAL A 14 -9.51 13.63 -12.88
N ARG A 15 -9.17 13.66 -14.16
CA ARG A 15 -9.48 12.58 -15.10
C ARG A 15 -8.33 11.57 -15.10
N PHE A 16 -8.39 10.59 -14.20
CA PHE A 16 -7.48 9.45 -14.25
C PHE A 16 -7.89 8.48 -15.36
N ASP A 17 -6.91 7.95 -16.09
CA ASP A 17 -7.13 6.87 -17.06
C ASP A 17 -7.54 5.56 -16.39
N VAL A 18 -7.03 5.34 -15.17
CA VAL A 18 -7.25 4.13 -14.36
C VAL A 18 -7.46 4.52 -12.90
N VAL A 19 -8.48 3.94 -12.28
CA VAL A 19 -8.70 4.00 -10.82
C VAL A 19 -8.63 2.58 -10.27
N ALA A 20 -7.91 2.39 -9.18
CA ALA A 20 -7.83 1.11 -8.48
C ALA A 20 -8.25 1.28 -7.02
N TYR A 21 -9.20 0.46 -6.58
CA TYR A 21 -9.58 0.32 -5.18
C TYR A 21 -8.96 -0.95 -4.60
N THR A 22 -8.35 -0.81 -3.42
CA THR A 22 -7.70 -1.92 -2.73
C THR A 22 -8.47 -2.24 -1.45
N TYR A 23 -8.50 -3.53 -1.10
CA TYR A 23 -9.29 -4.06 -0.01
C TYR A 23 -8.38 -4.95 0.82
N ASP A 24 -8.22 -4.64 2.11
CA ASP A 24 -7.84 -5.69 3.05
C ASP A 24 -8.97 -6.71 3.12
N TRP A 25 -8.61 -7.99 2.95
CA TRP A 25 -9.56 -9.06 2.72
C TRP A 25 -9.15 -10.33 3.46
N HIS A 26 -9.11 -10.22 4.79
CA HIS A 26 -8.49 -11.21 5.66
C HIS A 26 -9.44 -12.34 6.05
N PRO A 27 -9.04 -13.62 5.96
CA PRO A 27 -9.83 -14.71 6.54
C PRO A 27 -9.87 -14.61 8.07
N HIS A 28 -10.87 -15.22 8.71
CA HIS A 28 -11.02 -15.16 10.18
C HIS A 28 -9.78 -15.64 10.96
N ASN A 29 -8.99 -16.56 10.39
CA ASN A 29 -7.78 -17.14 10.99
C ASN A 29 -6.47 -16.48 10.52
N HIS A 30 -6.54 -15.27 9.97
CA HIS A 30 -5.39 -14.55 9.44
C HIS A 30 -4.29 -14.33 10.50
N ILE A 31 -3.03 -14.47 10.08
CA ILE A 31 -1.83 -14.43 10.93
C ILE A 31 -1.62 -13.08 11.62
N SER A 32 -2.08 -12.01 10.99
CA SER A 32 -1.90 -10.66 11.52
C SER A 32 -2.83 -10.35 12.70
N PHE A 33 -3.85 -11.16 12.97
CA PHE A 33 -4.79 -10.89 14.05
C PHE A 33 -4.22 -11.31 15.41
N TYR A 34 -4.26 -10.40 16.37
CA TYR A 34 -3.81 -10.62 17.74
C TYR A 34 -4.54 -11.79 18.40
N GLU A 35 -5.82 -11.95 18.12
CA GLU A 35 -6.66 -13.06 18.60
C GLU A 35 -6.16 -14.42 18.08
N ASN A 36 -5.49 -14.43 16.93
CA ASN A 36 -4.99 -15.64 16.27
C ASN A 36 -3.53 -15.98 16.60
N ARG A 37 -2.88 -15.24 17.51
CA ARG A 37 -1.45 -15.41 17.84
C ARG A 37 -1.08 -16.81 18.36
N TYR A 38 -2.05 -17.57 18.85
CA TYR A 38 -1.87 -18.95 19.32
C TYR A 38 -2.10 -20.01 18.24
N LEU A 39 -2.56 -19.63 17.05
CA LEU A 39 -2.92 -20.59 15.99
C LEU A 39 -1.71 -21.13 15.23
N ARG A 40 -0.52 -20.57 15.46
CA ARG A 40 0.73 -20.91 14.77
C ARG A 40 1.85 -21.06 15.77
N GLU A 41 2.82 -21.90 15.44
CA GLU A 41 4.02 -22.07 16.24
C GLU A 41 4.87 -20.79 16.19
N ILE A 42 5.18 -20.27 17.37
CA ILE A 42 6.06 -19.11 17.53
C ILE A 42 7.50 -19.60 17.51
N ASP A 43 8.30 -18.92 16.71
CA ASP A 43 9.72 -19.17 16.59
C ASP A 43 10.44 -18.75 17.89
N PRO A 44 11.37 -19.57 18.42
CA PRO A 44 12.10 -19.24 19.65
C PRO A 44 12.89 -17.94 19.59
N GLU A 45 13.19 -17.40 18.40
CA GLU A 45 13.85 -16.09 18.24
C GLU A 45 12.88 -14.90 18.37
N SER A 46 11.56 -15.16 18.47
CA SER A 46 10.58 -14.10 18.75
C SER A 46 10.91 -13.42 20.07
N LYS A 47 10.93 -12.08 20.07
CA LYS A 47 11.33 -11.27 21.24
C LYS A 47 10.39 -11.42 22.42
N VAL A 48 9.13 -11.76 22.15
CA VAL A 48 8.09 -12.00 23.15
C VAL A 48 7.34 -13.28 22.80
N SER A 49 6.82 -13.95 23.83
CA SER A 49 5.94 -15.11 23.68
C SER A 49 4.50 -14.71 23.31
N ALA A 50 3.67 -15.69 22.91
CA ALA A 50 2.25 -15.44 22.64
C ALA A 50 1.50 -14.84 23.84
N ASP A 51 1.89 -15.27 25.06
CA ASP A 51 1.23 -14.87 26.30
C ASP A 51 1.60 -13.46 26.75
N GLU A 52 2.82 -13.02 26.43
CA GLU A 52 3.32 -11.69 26.78
C GLU A 52 3.04 -10.64 25.72
N ALA A 53 2.79 -11.08 24.48
CA ALA A 53 2.51 -10.20 23.35
C ALA A 53 1.28 -9.32 23.61
N LYS A 54 1.41 -8.05 23.22
CA LYS A 54 0.35 -7.05 23.21
C LYS A 54 -0.03 -6.69 21.78
N LEU A 55 -1.11 -5.93 21.64
CA LEU A 55 -1.46 -5.33 20.37
C LEU A 55 -0.28 -4.49 19.84
N LEU A 56 -0.02 -4.63 18.54
CA LEU A 56 1.06 -3.99 17.80
C LEU A 56 2.48 -4.48 18.13
N ASP A 57 2.64 -5.50 18.99
CA ASP A 57 3.90 -6.23 19.08
C ASP A 57 4.10 -7.09 17.81
N SER A 58 5.36 -7.40 17.51
CA SER A 58 5.72 -8.35 16.47
C SER A 58 6.02 -9.73 17.07
N LEU A 59 5.49 -10.77 16.43
CA LEU A 59 5.87 -12.15 16.68
C LEU A 59 6.56 -12.73 15.46
N ILE A 60 7.49 -13.65 15.69
CA ILE A 60 8.06 -14.47 14.61
C ILE A 60 7.37 -15.83 14.64
N PHE A 61 6.78 -16.25 13.53
CA PHE A 61 6.17 -17.56 13.36
C PHE A 61 7.10 -18.48 12.55
N VAL A 62 7.18 -19.76 12.92
CA VAL A 62 8.13 -20.73 12.32
C VAL A 62 7.84 -21.00 10.84
N GLY A 63 6.56 -21.04 10.46
CA GLY A 63 6.13 -21.22 9.07
C GLY A 63 5.72 -22.66 8.68
N PRO A 64 5.80 -23.02 7.39
CA PRO A 64 6.36 -22.24 6.26
C PRO A 64 5.36 -21.20 5.67
N PRO A 65 5.79 -19.97 5.34
CA PRO A 65 7.14 -19.40 5.53
C PRO A 65 7.34 -18.89 6.96
N ARG A 66 8.60 -18.83 7.39
CA ARG A 66 8.96 -18.12 8.61
C ARG A 66 8.69 -16.62 8.39
N VAL A 67 7.92 -16.00 9.27
CA VAL A 67 7.45 -14.61 9.08
C VAL A 67 7.45 -13.84 10.39
N GLU A 68 8.04 -12.65 10.39
CA GLU A 68 7.86 -11.65 11.46
C GLU A 68 6.62 -10.83 11.14
N GLN A 69 5.65 -10.82 12.05
CA GLN A 69 4.34 -10.24 11.83
C GLN A 69 3.93 -9.35 13.00
N VAL A 70 3.56 -8.10 12.71
CA VAL A 70 2.90 -7.19 13.65
C VAL A 70 1.48 -7.66 13.92
N LEU A 71 1.08 -7.71 15.18
CA LEU A 71 -0.26 -8.11 15.58
C LEU A 71 -1.24 -6.93 15.59
N TRP A 72 -2.34 -7.05 14.86
CA TRP A 72 -3.43 -6.09 14.76
C TRP A 72 -4.70 -6.65 15.40
N PRO A 73 -5.66 -5.80 15.85
CA PRO A 73 -7.00 -6.29 16.13
C PRO A 73 -7.60 -6.94 14.87
N ALA A 74 -8.50 -7.91 15.02
CA ALA A 74 -9.26 -8.41 13.88
C ALA A 74 -9.93 -7.27 13.11
N HIS A 75 -9.67 -7.18 11.80
CA HIS A 75 -10.15 -6.10 10.93
C HIS A 75 -10.34 -6.61 9.51
N CYS A 76 -11.17 -5.90 8.72
CA CYS A 76 -11.38 -6.18 7.30
C CYS A 76 -11.57 -7.67 6.97
N VAL A 77 -12.33 -8.36 7.83
CA VAL A 77 -12.60 -9.78 7.70
C VAL A 77 -13.50 -10.02 6.49
N GLN A 78 -13.17 -11.03 5.69
CA GLN A 78 -13.89 -11.41 4.46
C GLN A 78 -15.41 -11.47 4.68
N ASP A 79 -16.14 -10.93 3.70
CA ASP A 79 -17.60 -10.92 3.67
C ASP A 79 -18.28 -10.20 4.86
N THR A 80 -17.54 -9.38 5.61
CA THR A 80 -18.10 -8.54 6.67
C THR A 80 -18.22 -7.08 6.25
N ARG A 81 -19.08 -6.33 6.95
CA ARG A 81 -19.17 -4.88 6.78
C ARG A 81 -17.83 -4.16 6.97
N GLY A 82 -16.94 -4.70 7.81
CA GLY A 82 -15.64 -4.10 8.09
C GLY A 82 -14.65 -4.15 6.92
N ALA A 83 -14.90 -5.00 5.92
CA ALA A 83 -14.07 -5.11 4.72
C ALA A 83 -14.62 -4.32 3.52
N ALA A 84 -15.81 -3.73 3.64
CA ALA A 84 -16.37 -2.88 2.61
C ALA A 84 -15.65 -1.52 2.57
N LEU A 85 -15.54 -0.93 1.37
CA LEU A 85 -15.14 0.46 1.23
C LEU A 85 -16.10 1.38 2.00
N HIS A 86 -15.58 2.54 2.40
CA HIS A 86 -16.39 3.54 3.09
C HIS A 86 -17.61 3.91 2.23
N LYS A 87 -18.80 3.90 2.83
CA LYS A 87 -20.09 4.10 2.12
C LYS A 87 -20.19 5.39 1.30
N ASP A 88 -19.44 6.42 1.71
CA ASP A 88 -19.47 7.74 1.08
C ASP A 88 -18.34 7.91 0.04
N LEU A 89 -17.47 6.92 -0.13
CA LEU A 89 -16.43 6.93 -1.15
C LEU A 89 -17.08 6.75 -2.53
N ILE A 90 -16.74 7.64 -3.47
CA ILE A 90 -17.18 7.51 -4.86
C ILE A 90 -16.50 6.30 -5.47
N LEU A 91 -17.29 5.43 -6.10
CA LEU A 91 -16.83 4.32 -6.90
C LEU A 91 -16.92 4.71 -8.37
N VAL A 92 -15.78 4.72 -9.06
CA VAL A 92 -15.69 4.97 -10.49
C VAL A 92 -16.01 3.69 -11.25
N ASP A 93 -16.77 3.80 -12.34
CA ASP A 93 -17.08 2.67 -13.21
C ASP A 93 -15.81 2.06 -13.82
N ASN A 94 -15.80 0.74 -14.00
CA ASN A 94 -14.66 -0.02 -14.55
C ASN A 94 -13.34 0.13 -13.77
N ALA A 95 -13.40 0.55 -12.50
CA ALA A 95 -12.23 0.57 -11.64
C ALA A 95 -11.66 -0.85 -11.44
N ILE A 96 -10.36 -0.92 -11.18
CA ILE A 96 -9.68 -2.13 -10.77
C ILE A 96 -10.01 -2.38 -9.30
N HIS A 97 -10.32 -3.63 -8.93
CA HIS A 97 -10.53 -4.05 -7.54
C HIS A 97 -9.46 -5.06 -7.16
N VAL A 98 -8.67 -4.74 -6.13
CA VAL A 98 -7.57 -5.59 -5.65
C VAL A 98 -7.83 -6.00 -4.21
N PHE A 99 -7.96 -7.30 -3.98
CA PHE A 99 -8.10 -7.88 -2.65
C PHE A 99 -6.73 -8.38 -2.18
N LYS A 100 -6.24 -7.86 -1.06
CA LYS A 100 -4.94 -8.20 -0.47
C LYS A 100 -5.13 -8.82 0.92
N GLY A 101 -4.12 -9.58 1.38
CA GLY A 101 -4.16 -10.20 2.72
C GLY A 101 -5.09 -11.40 2.84
N ALA A 102 -5.46 -12.03 1.71
CA ALA A 102 -6.35 -13.19 1.71
C ALA A 102 -5.66 -14.51 2.10
N ASN A 103 -4.33 -14.55 2.09
CA ASN A 103 -3.57 -15.71 2.55
C ASN A 103 -3.54 -15.71 4.09
N PRO A 104 -4.05 -16.75 4.77
CA PRO A 104 -4.07 -16.76 6.22
C PRO A 104 -2.68 -16.70 6.86
N ASN A 105 -1.62 -17.13 6.17
CA ASN A 105 -0.27 -17.28 6.73
C ASN A 105 0.69 -16.14 6.38
N VAL A 106 0.29 -15.21 5.50
CA VAL A 106 1.16 -14.11 5.06
C VAL A 106 0.30 -12.87 4.87
N ASP A 107 0.64 -11.81 5.59
CA ASP A 107 -0.02 -10.52 5.47
C ASP A 107 0.44 -9.75 4.21
N SER A 108 -0.33 -8.75 3.80
CA SER A 108 -0.09 -7.98 2.58
C SER A 108 -0.46 -6.52 2.76
N TYR A 109 0.49 -5.70 3.16
CA TYR A 109 0.29 -4.25 3.25
C TYR A 109 0.23 -3.60 1.87
N SER A 110 1.15 -3.99 0.99
CA SER A 110 1.18 -3.48 -0.37
C SER A 110 0.06 -4.05 -1.22
N ALA A 111 -0.47 -3.22 -2.11
CA ALA A 111 -1.41 -3.65 -3.14
C ALA A 111 -0.75 -4.38 -4.31
N PHE A 112 0.58 -4.52 -4.34
CA PHE A 112 1.34 -5.19 -5.41
C PHE A 112 1.80 -6.62 -5.04
N TRP A 113 2.19 -6.81 -3.79
CA TRP A 113 2.80 -8.05 -3.30
C TRP A 113 2.42 -8.25 -1.83
N ASP A 114 2.40 -9.52 -1.41
CA ASP A 114 2.43 -9.84 0.02
C ASP A 114 3.73 -9.36 0.69
N ASN A 115 3.72 -9.31 2.02
CA ASN A 115 4.85 -8.79 2.81
C ASN A 115 6.15 -9.61 2.64
N MET A 116 6.05 -10.86 2.17
CA MET A 116 7.18 -11.74 1.91
C MET A 116 7.58 -11.79 0.42
N LYS A 117 6.89 -11.02 -0.43
CA LYS A 117 6.99 -11.07 -1.90
C LYS A 117 6.88 -12.49 -2.49
N LEU A 118 6.09 -13.36 -1.85
CA LEU A 118 5.87 -14.73 -2.33
C LEU A 118 4.75 -14.78 -3.36
N ALA A 119 3.71 -13.96 -3.19
CA ALA A 119 2.60 -13.82 -4.13
C ALA A 119 2.44 -12.38 -4.61
N LYS A 120 2.20 -12.23 -5.92
CA LYS A 120 1.77 -10.98 -6.55
C LYS A 120 0.25 -10.85 -6.45
N THR A 121 -0.22 -9.62 -6.33
CA THR A 121 -1.60 -9.29 -6.71
C THR A 121 -1.70 -9.11 -8.23
N THR A 122 -2.91 -8.85 -8.73
CA THR A 122 -3.14 -8.53 -10.15
C THR A 122 -2.85 -7.08 -10.52
N LEU A 123 -2.48 -6.22 -9.56
CA LEU A 123 -2.43 -4.78 -9.79
C LEU A 123 -1.40 -4.39 -10.86
N ASP A 124 -0.16 -4.87 -10.73
CA ASP A 124 0.92 -4.53 -11.66
C ASP A 124 0.60 -4.92 -13.11
N GLU A 125 0.08 -6.13 -13.31
CA GLU A 125 -0.32 -6.64 -14.62
C GLU A 125 -1.41 -5.76 -15.23
N GLN A 126 -2.45 -5.43 -14.46
CA GLN A 126 -3.55 -4.61 -14.95
C GLN A 126 -3.16 -3.16 -15.24
N LEU A 127 -2.20 -2.60 -14.49
CA LEU A 127 -1.64 -1.27 -14.75
C LEU A 127 -0.80 -1.28 -16.04
N LYS A 128 0.04 -2.29 -16.24
CA LYS A 128 0.87 -2.47 -17.45
C LYS A 128 0.03 -2.65 -18.71
N GLU A 129 -1.01 -3.47 -18.65
CA GLU A 129 -1.98 -3.66 -19.75
C GLU A 129 -2.62 -2.34 -20.20
N ARG A 130 -2.77 -1.39 -19.27
CA ARG A 130 -3.36 -0.06 -19.52
C ARG A 130 -2.32 1.02 -19.79
N ASN A 131 -1.04 0.64 -19.96
CA ASN A 131 0.09 1.55 -20.20
C ASN A 131 0.22 2.64 -19.13
N VAL A 132 -0.12 2.34 -17.88
CA VAL A 132 0.04 3.29 -16.77
C VAL A 132 1.53 3.54 -16.54
N THR A 133 1.90 4.82 -16.39
CA THR A 133 3.31 5.21 -16.12
C THR A 133 3.46 6.04 -14.85
N ASP A 134 2.38 6.60 -14.33
CA ASP A 134 2.32 7.37 -13.09
C ASP A 134 1.29 6.73 -12.16
N VAL A 135 1.61 6.64 -10.88
CA VAL A 135 0.72 6.11 -9.85
C VAL A 135 0.57 7.14 -8.74
N TYR A 136 -0.67 7.54 -8.50
CA TYR A 136 -1.06 8.44 -7.43
C TYR A 136 -1.65 7.61 -6.29
N VAL A 137 -1.04 7.65 -5.11
CA VAL A 137 -1.44 6.83 -3.96
C VAL A 137 -2.13 7.71 -2.92
N VAL A 138 -3.30 7.25 -2.45
CA VAL A 138 -4.12 7.88 -1.41
C VAL A 138 -4.66 6.82 -0.44
N GLY A 139 -5.24 7.25 0.68
CA GLY A 139 -6.00 6.38 1.57
C GLY A 139 -5.31 6.10 2.90
N LEU A 140 -5.46 4.86 3.40
CA LEU A 140 -5.08 4.49 4.76
C LEU A 140 -4.31 3.15 4.77
N ALA A 141 -3.39 2.92 5.71
CA ALA A 141 -2.73 3.91 6.56
C ALA A 141 -1.45 4.43 5.88
N THR A 142 -1.15 5.72 6.02
CA THR A 142 0.04 6.37 5.42
C THR A 142 1.32 5.56 5.67
N ASP A 143 1.60 5.25 6.92
CA ASP A 143 2.77 4.53 7.45
C ASP A 143 2.78 3.01 7.18
N ILE A 144 1.66 2.44 6.71
CA ILE A 144 1.50 1.00 6.47
C ILE A 144 1.18 0.74 4.99
N CYS A 145 -0.10 0.54 4.65
CA CYS A 145 -0.53 0.10 3.32
C CYS A 145 -0.21 1.12 2.22
N VAL A 146 -0.36 2.41 2.51
CA VAL A 146 -0.07 3.48 1.54
C VAL A 146 1.42 3.52 1.25
N SER A 147 2.28 3.57 2.27
CA SER A 147 3.73 3.57 2.05
C SER A 147 4.26 2.28 1.44
N ALA A 148 3.76 1.10 1.84
CA ALA A 148 4.14 -0.17 1.23
C ALA A 148 3.71 -0.26 -0.25
N THR A 149 2.54 0.29 -0.59
CA THR A 149 2.07 0.38 -1.98
C THR A 149 2.91 1.35 -2.79
N ALA A 150 3.20 2.55 -2.24
CA ALA A 150 4.05 3.54 -2.90
C ALA A 150 5.47 3.02 -3.14
N MET A 151 6.04 2.29 -2.17
CA MET A 151 7.38 1.70 -2.33
C MET A 151 7.40 0.65 -3.45
N HIS A 152 6.47 -0.30 -3.45
CA HIS A 152 6.42 -1.30 -4.53
C HIS A 152 6.06 -0.70 -5.89
N SER A 153 5.28 0.39 -5.92
CA SER A 153 5.05 1.16 -7.14
C SER A 153 6.37 1.71 -7.71
N LEU A 154 7.23 2.27 -6.86
CA LEU A 154 8.57 2.72 -7.27
C LEU A 154 9.47 1.56 -7.72
N GLU A 155 9.44 0.42 -7.04
CA GLU A 155 10.19 -0.79 -7.43
C GLU A 155 9.76 -1.34 -8.80
N HIS A 156 8.49 -1.17 -9.17
CA HIS A 156 7.96 -1.48 -10.50
C HIS A 156 8.18 -0.35 -11.52
N ASN A 157 8.99 0.65 -11.18
CA ASN A 157 9.36 1.80 -12.01
C ASN A 157 8.22 2.76 -12.37
N TYR A 158 7.11 2.75 -11.64
CA TYR A 158 6.09 3.79 -11.81
C TYR A 158 6.56 5.11 -11.19
N ARG A 159 6.23 6.22 -11.85
CA ARG A 159 6.39 7.56 -11.30
C ARG A 159 5.37 7.73 -10.18
N THR A 160 5.83 7.71 -8.93
CA THR A 160 4.92 7.57 -7.79
C THR A 160 4.75 8.91 -7.07
N VAL A 161 3.48 9.28 -6.88
CA VAL A 161 3.07 10.49 -6.16
C VAL A 161 2.15 10.07 -5.01
N LEU A 162 2.38 10.60 -3.81
CA LEU A 162 1.50 10.43 -2.66
C LEU A 162 0.76 11.74 -2.43
N ILE A 163 -0.58 11.68 -2.41
CA ILE A 163 -1.43 12.87 -2.18
C ILE A 163 -1.68 12.97 -0.67
N GLU A 164 -0.93 13.85 0.00
CA GLU A 164 -0.78 13.88 1.45
C GLU A 164 -2.07 14.19 2.19
N ASP A 165 -2.79 15.22 1.76
CA ASP A 165 -4.06 15.64 2.37
C ASP A 165 -5.18 14.61 2.14
N ALA A 166 -4.98 13.64 1.24
CA ALA A 166 -5.83 12.48 0.99
C ALA A 166 -5.41 11.21 1.74
N CYS A 167 -4.44 11.31 2.67
CA CYS A 167 -3.91 10.20 3.45
C CYS A 167 -4.00 10.45 4.97
N ARG A 168 -4.14 9.38 5.77
CA ARG A 168 -3.93 9.41 7.24
C ARG A 168 -3.22 8.12 7.66
N GLY A 169 -2.33 8.22 8.64
CA GLY A 169 -1.61 7.07 9.21
C GLY A 169 -2.00 6.77 10.64
N VAL A 170 -1.37 5.76 11.22
CA VAL A 170 -1.58 5.30 12.60
C VAL A 170 -0.65 6.05 13.55
N ASP A 171 0.65 6.10 13.25
CA ASP A 171 1.65 6.73 14.11
C ASP A 171 2.39 7.88 13.41
N ALA A 172 2.40 9.06 14.02
CA ALA A 172 2.98 10.26 13.41
C ALA A 172 4.50 10.15 13.19
N LYS A 173 5.22 9.42 14.03
CA LYS A 173 6.67 9.23 13.90
C LYS A 173 6.97 8.26 12.77
N GLU A 174 6.23 7.15 12.68
CA GLU A 174 6.37 6.19 11.58
C GLU A 174 6.00 6.81 10.23
N ILE A 175 5.00 7.70 10.18
CA ILE A 175 4.67 8.48 8.98
C ILE A 175 5.89 9.27 8.50
N GLU A 176 6.58 9.98 9.40
CA GLU A 176 7.75 10.79 9.02
C GLU A 176 8.92 9.90 8.57
N VAL A 177 9.15 8.77 9.24
CA VAL A 177 10.16 7.78 8.82
C VAL A 177 9.87 7.29 7.41
N LYS A 178 8.63 6.89 7.13
CA LYS A 178 8.21 6.39 5.81
C LYS A 178 8.21 7.46 4.75
N ARG A 179 7.86 8.71 5.11
CA ARG A 179 7.98 9.87 4.21
C ARG A 179 9.41 10.05 3.73
N LEU A 180 10.36 10.10 4.66
CA LEU A 180 11.78 10.26 4.35
C LEU A 180 12.31 9.09 3.50
N GLU A 181 11.90 7.87 3.84
CA GLU A 181 12.27 6.66 3.08
C GLU A 181 11.77 6.73 1.63
N LEU A 182 10.49 7.00 1.42
CA LEU A 182 9.87 7.10 0.09
C LEU A 182 10.45 8.26 -0.72
N ASN A 183 10.70 9.41 -0.10
CA ASN A 183 11.29 10.56 -0.78
C ASN A 183 12.70 10.24 -1.32
N ARG A 184 13.52 9.51 -0.56
CA ARG A 184 14.84 9.04 -1.04
C ARG A 184 14.74 8.10 -2.24
N HIS A 185 13.64 7.36 -2.37
CA HIS A 185 13.37 6.46 -3.50
C HIS A 185 12.67 7.17 -4.68
N GLY A 186 12.42 8.48 -4.57
CA GLY A 186 11.85 9.28 -5.64
C GLY A 186 10.33 9.44 -5.60
N CYS A 187 9.66 9.03 -4.52
CA CYS A 187 8.27 9.40 -4.30
C CYS A 187 8.16 10.91 -4.12
N ILE A 188 7.23 11.54 -4.82
CA ILE A 188 6.86 12.94 -4.58
C ILE A 188 5.64 12.98 -3.68
N PHE A 189 5.60 13.98 -2.80
CA PHE A 189 4.47 14.25 -1.94
C PHE A 189 3.85 15.59 -2.34
N VAL A 190 2.53 15.61 -2.47
CA VAL A 190 1.77 16.79 -2.91
C VAL A 190 0.43 16.88 -2.19
N ASP A 191 -0.17 18.06 -2.18
CA ASP A 191 -1.57 18.23 -1.81
C ASP A 191 -2.49 18.03 -3.02
N SER A 192 -3.75 17.65 -2.76
CA SER A 192 -4.75 17.35 -3.79
C SER A 192 -5.02 18.51 -4.76
N ASN A 193 -4.75 19.75 -4.37
CA ASN A 193 -5.00 20.94 -5.19
C ASN A 193 -4.07 21.08 -6.41
N VAL A 194 -2.88 20.48 -6.39
CA VAL A 194 -1.95 20.55 -7.54
C VAL A 194 -2.12 19.39 -8.53
N VAL A 195 -2.77 18.31 -8.11
CA VAL A 195 -2.92 17.07 -8.88
C VAL A 195 -3.58 17.29 -10.25
N PRO A 196 -4.63 18.13 -10.42
CA PRO A 196 -5.20 18.39 -11.74
C PRO A 196 -4.15 18.90 -12.74
N GLY A 197 -3.33 19.88 -12.33
CA GLY A 197 -2.28 20.43 -13.19
C GLY A 197 -1.22 19.39 -13.56
N MET A 198 -0.91 18.45 -12.66
CA MET A 198 0.05 17.38 -12.92
C MET A 198 -0.49 16.38 -13.95
N VAL A 199 -1.74 15.95 -13.79
CA VAL A 199 -2.38 14.96 -14.68
C VAL A 199 -2.66 15.56 -16.06
N ASP A 200 -3.07 16.82 -16.13
CA ASP A 200 -3.28 17.53 -17.40
C ASP A 200 -1.96 17.90 -18.11
N GLY A 201 -0.81 17.62 -17.49
CA GLY A 201 0.52 17.87 -18.04
C GLY A 201 0.96 19.33 -18.04
N ILE A 202 0.25 20.19 -17.29
CA ILE A 202 0.57 21.61 -17.06
C ILE A 202 1.71 21.75 -16.02
N ASP A 203 1.66 20.96 -14.94
CA ASP A 203 2.72 20.85 -13.92
C ASP A 203 3.57 19.60 -14.19
N ARG A 204 4.67 19.77 -14.93
CA ARG A 204 5.62 18.69 -15.22
C ARG A 204 6.78 18.75 -14.24
N ARG A 205 6.69 17.96 -13.18
CA ARG A 205 7.72 17.88 -12.14
C ARG A 205 8.94 17.09 -12.61
N PRO A 206 10.13 17.72 -12.76
CA PRO A 206 11.34 17.02 -13.20
C PRO A 206 11.74 15.88 -12.28
N GLU A 207 11.39 15.97 -11.00
CA GLU A 207 11.70 14.96 -9.99
C GLU A 207 11.06 13.60 -10.31
N LEU A 208 9.90 13.59 -10.99
CA LEU A 208 9.26 12.34 -11.45
C LEU A 208 10.05 11.64 -12.55
N THR A 209 10.96 12.34 -13.23
CA THR A 209 11.79 11.75 -14.30
C THR A 209 13.04 11.04 -13.77
N ARG A 210 13.40 11.23 -12.49
CA ARG A 210 14.67 10.73 -11.92
C ARG A 210 14.83 9.20 -12.00
N ASN A 211 13.75 8.44 -11.96
CA ASN A 211 13.81 6.98 -12.00
C ASN A 211 14.04 6.44 -13.42
N ILE A 212 13.58 7.15 -14.46
CA ILE A 212 13.78 6.77 -15.88
C ILE A 212 15.27 6.82 -16.28
N PHE A 213 16.05 7.74 -15.69
CA PHE A 213 17.46 7.90 -16.05
C PHE A 213 18.39 6.86 -15.39
N LYS A 214 18.01 6.27 -14.25
CA LYS A 214 18.84 5.25 -13.57
C LYS A 214 18.88 3.93 -14.36
N GLU A 215 17.78 3.51 -14.97
CA GLU A 215 17.75 2.31 -15.81
C GLU A 215 18.53 2.49 -17.11
N ASN A 216 18.43 3.66 -17.75
CA ASN A 216 19.18 3.94 -18.98
C ASN A 216 20.70 3.92 -18.74
N LEU A 217 21.19 4.40 -17.61
CA LEU A 217 22.63 4.33 -17.28
C LEU A 217 23.12 2.91 -17.00
N ASN A 218 22.28 2.06 -16.38
CA ASN A 218 22.64 0.65 -16.16
C ASN A 218 22.62 -0.16 -17.46
N ASN A 219 21.70 0.12 -18.38
CA ASN A 219 21.65 -0.52 -19.69
C ASN A 219 22.77 -0.03 -20.65
N ILE A 220 23.34 1.15 -20.43
CA ILE A 220 24.49 1.66 -21.19
C ILE A 220 25.81 1.04 -20.67
N ARG A 221 25.89 0.61 -19.41
CA ARG A 221 27.08 -0.07 -18.84
C ARG A 221 27.20 -1.56 -19.15
N LEU A 222 26.15 -2.16 -19.74
CA LEU A 222 26.11 -3.58 -20.13
C LEU A 222 26.20 -3.79 -21.65
N LYS A 223 26.63 -2.78 -22.41
CA LYS A 223 26.95 -2.90 -23.84
C LYS A 223 28.41 -2.56 -24.12
#